data_AF-A0A7J7HBZ5-F1
#
_entry.id   AF-A0A7J7HBZ5-F1
#
_cell.length_a   1.000
_cell.length_b   1.000
_cell.length_c   1.000
_cell.angle_alpha   90.00
_cell.angle_beta   90.00
_cell.angle_gamma   90.00
#
_symmetry.space_group_name_H-M   'P 1'
#
loop_
_entity.id
_entity.type
_entity.pdbx_description
1 polymer ?
#
loop_
_entity_poly.entity_id
_entity_poly.type
_entity_poly.pdbx_seq_one_letter_code
_entity_poly.pdbx_strand_id
1 'polypeptide(L)'
;MSSSSSSLSSLLFATHFIFTFLTISSLFTSHTHGLKSLFHPKDLLPLLPRPVSWPILKSLNSAVDILPTFVGAAVSPPNDALEWKGTCFYKNRAWMEFHNKSGSEFGGGTLHIEVSNAHSWTCMDLYLFATPYRVTWDYYFLAREHTLEFKEWEGKAEFEYVKHKGVSIFLMEAGMLGTLEALWDVFPLFTNTGWGESSNIGFLKSHMGATFVQRPQPWVTNISVDDIHSGDFLAVSKIRGRWGGFETLEKWVTGAYAGHSAVCLKDPEGKLWVAESGHEDEEVLPY
;
A
#
# COMPACT_ATOMS: atom_id res chain seq x y z
N MET A 1 -28.26 -69.91 18.12
CA MET A 1 -28.94 -68.62 18.41
C MET A 1 -28.17 -67.91 19.52
N SER A 2 -28.19 -66.57 19.50
CA SER A 2 -27.66 -65.60 20.48
C SER A 2 -26.14 -65.42 20.62
N SER A 3 -25.56 -64.45 19.87
CA SER A 3 -24.38 -63.68 20.36
C SER A 3 -24.00 -62.45 19.49
N SER A 4 -24.91 -61.77 18.77
CA SER A 4 -24.54 -60.63 17.91
C SER A 4 -25.32 -59.32 18.13
N SER A 5 -26.21 -59.27 19.11
CA SER A 5 -27.06 -58.08 19.36
C SER A 5 -26.53 -57.11 20.43
N SER A 6 -25.51 -57.49 21.21
CA SER A 6 -25.02 -56.68 22.34
C SER A 6 -23.96 -55.64 21.98
N SER A 7 -23.22 -55.78 20.87
CA SER A 7 -22.15 -54.84 20.51
C SER A 7 -22.63 -53.62 19.71
N LEU A 8 -23.72 -53.76 18.95
CA LEU A 8 -24.29 -52.65 18.18
C LEU A 8 -25.03 -51.64 19.08
N SER A 9 -25.72 -52.12 20.12
CA SER A 9 -26.45 -51.26 21.04
C SER A 9 -25.51 -50.43 21.94
N SER A 10 -24.36 -51.00 22.34
CA SER A 10 -23.34 -50.26 23.09
C SER A 10 -22.65 -49.17 22.25
N LEU A 11 -22.47 -49.41 20.94
CA LEU A 11 -21.89 -48.41 20.05
C LEU A 11 -22.84 -47.23 19.81
N LEU A 12 -24.13 -47.50 19.63
CA LEU A 12 -25.17 -46.48 19.43
C LEU A 12 -25.41 -45.65 20.70
N PHE A 13 -25.30 -46.25 21.88
CA PHE A 13 -25.38 -45.53 23.15
C PHE A 13 -24.16 -44.62 23.36
N ALA A 14 -22.96 -45.09 23.03
CA ALA A 14 -21.73 -44.31 23.15
C ALA A 14 -21.72 -43.11 22.20
N THR A 15 -22.16 -43.28 20.95
CA THR A 15 -22.25 -42.17 20.00
C THR A 15 -23.29 -41.14 20.42
N HIS A 16 -24.46 -41.55 20.90
CA HIS A 16 -25.46 -40.62 21.43
C HIS A 16 -24.97 -39.86 22.66
N PHE A 17 -24.22 -40.50 23.56
CA PHE A 17 -23.63 -39.84 24.73
C PHE A 17 -22.57 -38.82 24.34
N ILE A 18 -21.75 -39.12 23.32
CA ILE A 18 -20.75 -38.18 22.79
C ILE A 18 -21.43 -36.98 22.11
N PHE A 19 -22.47 -37.21 21.30
CA PHE A 19 -23.20 -36.12 20.65
C PHE A 19 -23.97 -35.24 21.65
N THR A 20 -24.56 -35.84 22.69
CA THR A 20 -25.20 -35.07 23.77
C THR A 20 -24.17 -34.33 24.62
N PHE A 21 -23.01 -34.92 24.92
CA PHE A 21 -21.93 -34.22 25.62
C PHE A 21 -21.38 -33.05 24.80
N LEU A 22 -21.18 -33.22 23.49
CA LEU A 22 -20.73 -32.15 22.59
C LEU A 22 -21.76 -31.02 22.48
N THR A 23 -23.04 -31.34 22.33
CA THR A 23 -24.10 -30.32 22.26
C THR A 23 -24.30 -29.59 23.58
N ILE A 24 -24.26 -30.29 24.71
CA ILE A 24 -24.29 -29.70 26.06
C ILE A 24 -23.06 -28.81 26.27
N SER A 25 -21.86 -29.27 25.93
CA SER A 25 -20.64 -28.45 26.04
C SER A 25 -20.69 -27.17 25.19
N SER A 26 -21.31 -27.22 24.00
CA SER A 26 -21.51 -26.02 23.16
C SER A 26 -22.55 -25.03 23.70
N LEU A 27 -23.50 -25.51 24.52
CA LEU A 27 -24.54 -24.68 25.15
C LEU A 27 -24.06 -24.06 26.48
N PHE A 28 -23.11 -24.69 27.18
CA PHE A 28 -22.52 -24.20 28.42
C PHE A 28 -21.29 -23.27 28.21
N THR A 29 -20.82 -23.08 26.98
CA THR A 29 -19.71 -22.16 26.64
C THR A 29 -20.18 -20.77 26.18
N SER A 30 -21.28 -20.25 26.71
CA SER A 30 -21.75 -18.88 26.40
C SER A 30 -20.93 -17.76 27.05
N HIS A 31 -19.85 -18.10 27.78
CA HIS A 31 -18.88 -17.16 28.34
C HIS A 31 -17.43 -17.57 28.04
N THR A 32 -17.10 -17.83 26.78
CA THR A 32 -15.70 -17.79 26.36
C THR A 32 -15.29 -16.34 26.19
N HIS A 33 -14.57 -15.77 27.16
CA HIS A 33 -13.59 -14.74 26.83
C HIS A 33 -12.67 -15.36 25.77
N GLY A 34 -12.85 -14.96 24.52
CA GLY A 34 -12.18 -15.59 23.38
C GLY A 34 -10.68 -15.64 23.63
N LEU A 35 -10.14 -16.84 23.81
CA LEU A 35 -8.70 -17.05 23.75
C LEU A 35 -8.26 -16.54 22.38
N LYS A 36 -7.46 -15.46 22.34
CA LYS A 36 -7.01 -14.89 21.08
C LYS A 36 -6.38 -16.01 20.26
N SER A 37 -6.90 -16.23 19.05
CA SER A 37 -6.38 -17.27 18.17
C SER A 37 -4.88 -17.07 17.97
N LEU A 38 -4.10 -18.15 18.06
CA LEU A 38 -2.65 -18.09 17.85
C LEU A 38 -2.32 -17.52 16.46
N PHE A 39 -3.18 -17.82 15.47
CA PHE A 39 -3.11 -17.30 14.11
C PHE A 39 -4.51 -17.03 13.59
N HIS A 40 -4.70 -15.98 12.78
CA HIS A 40 -5.88 -15.89 11.96
C HIS A 40 -5.65 -16.69 10.66
N PRO A 41 -6.63 -17.42 10.10
CA PRO A 41 -6.43 -18.22 8.89
C PRO A 41 -5.84 -17.43 7.72
N LYS A 42 -6.20 -16.14 7.59
CA LYS A 42 -5.63 -15.25 6.57
C LYS A 42 -4.13 -14.96 6.78
N ASP A 43 -3.65 -14.95 8.02
CA ASP A 43 -2.25 -14.66 8.36
C ASP A 43 -1.32 -15.83 7.96
N LEU A 44 -1.88 -17.05 7.84
CA LEU A 44 -1.15 -18.25 7.44
C LEU A 44 -1.15 -18.49 5.93
N LEU A 45 -2.07 -17.88 5.18
CA LEU A 45 -2.17 -18.08 3.73
C LEU A 45 -0.86 -17.82 2.98
N PRO A 46 -0.08 -16.77 3.29
CA PRO A 46 1.19 -16.52 2.60
C PRO A 46 2.29 -17.53 2.95
N LEU A 47 2.15 -18.27 4.06
CA LEU A 47 3.09 -19.33 4.47
C LEU A 47 2.81 -20.67 3.78
N LEU A 48 1.64 -20.81 3.13
CA LEU A 48 1.29 -22.02 2.39
C LEU A 48 1.94 -22.04 1.00
N PRO A 49 2.21 -23.24 0.43
CA PRO A 49 2.74 -23.36 -0.92
C PRO A 49 1.89 -22.60 -1.94
N ARG A 50 2.56 -21.85 -2.83
CA ARG A 50 1.92 -20.98 -3.84
C ARG A 50 0.77 -21.64 -4.61
N PRO A 51 0.82 -22.90 -5.06
CA PRO A 51 -0.30 -23.50 -5.78
C PRO A 51 -1.61 -23.55 -4.99
N VAL A 52 -1.54 -23.55 -3.65
CA VAL A 52 -2.67 -23.61 -2.74
C VAL A 52 -3.10 -22.22 -2.28
N SER A 53 -2.13 -21.38 -1.91
CA SER A 53 -2.41 -20.03 -1.41
C SER A 53 -2.78 -19.04 -2.50
N TRP A 54 -2.14 -19.13 -3.67
CA TRP A 54 -2.24 -18.12 -4.72
C TRP A 54 -3.65 -17.91 -5.29
N PRO A 55 -4.47 -18.96 -5.55
CA PRO A 55 -5.84 -18.74 -6.00
C PRO A 55 -6.72 -18.09 -4.92
N ILE A 56 -6.48 -18.42 -3.65
CA ILE A 56 -7.23 -17.90 -2.51
C ILE A 56 -6.82 -16.45 -2.23
N LEU A 57 -5.52 -16.16 -2.26
CA LEU A 57 -4.97 -14.82 -2.07
C LEU A 57 -5.42 -13.88 -3.19
N LYS A 58 -5.39 -14.30 -4.46
CA LYS A 58 -5.97 -13.52 -5.58
C LYS A 58 -7.47 -13.29 -5.47
N SER A 59 -8.19 -14.18 -4.80
CA SER A 59 -9.63 -14.01 -4.55
C SER A 59 -9.91 -13.11 -3.36
N LEU A 60 -8.98 -13.02 -2.40
CA LEU A 60 -9.14 -12.24 -1.17
C LEU A 60 -8.59 -10.82 -1.31
N ASN A 61 -7.55 -10.65 -2.14
CA ASN A 61 -6.86 -9.38 -2.33
C ASN A 61 -7.00 -8.90 -3.78
N SER A 62 -7.46 -7.67 -3.95
CA SER A 62 -7.43 -6.96 -5.23
C SER A 62 -6.13 -6.16 -5.38
N ALA A 63 -5.76 -5.76 -6.60
CA ALA A 63 -4.62 -4.86 -6.79
C ALA A 63 -4.77 -3.52 -6.02
N VAL A 64 -6.01 -3.11 -5.71
CA VAL A 64 -6.29 -1.91 -4.90
C VAL A 64 -5.85 -2.10 -3.45
N ASP A 65 -5.79 -3.33 -2.95
CA ASP A 65 -5.43 -3.64 -1.56
C ASP A 65 -3.93 -3.45 -1.30
N ILE A 66 -3.15 -3.21 -2.38
CA ILE A 66 -1.75 -2.80 -2.38
C ILE A 66 -1.64 -1.29 -2.06
N LEU A 67 -2.70 -0.51 -2.30
CA LEU A 67 -2.65 0.92 -2.12
C LEU A 67 -2.81 1.28 -0.63
N PRO A 68 -1.96 2.18 -0.12
CA PRO A 68 -2.13 2.72 1.22
C PRO A 68 -3.50 3.40 1.36
N THR A 69 -4.26 3.01 2.37
CA THR A 69 -5.52 3.68 2.74
C THR A 69 -5.21 4.81 3.70
N PHE A 70 -5.63 6.03 3.36
CA PHE A 70 -5.48 7.18 4.26
C PHE A 70 -6.35 7.00 5.51
N VAL A 71 -5.74 6.94 6.68
CA VAL A 71 -6.46 6.76 7.96
C VAL A 71 -6.66 8.07 8.71
N GLY A 72 -5.83 9.08 8.42
CA GLY A 72 -5.93 10.41 9.01
C GLY A 72 -4.58 11.07 9.18
N ALA A 73 -4.55 12.22 9.86
CA ALA A 73 -3.31 12.95 10.13
C ALA A 73 -3.10 13.14 11.64
N ALA A 74 -1.90 12.81 12.11
CA ALA A 74 -1.52 12.98 13.51
C ALA A 74 -1.07 14.43 13.77
N VAL A 75 -1.79 15.11 14.64
CA VAL A 75 -1.55 16.51 15.03
C VAL A 75 -1.05 16.59 16.48
N SER A 76 -0.50 17.75 16.85
CA SER A 76 -0.08 17.99 18.24
C SER A 76 -1.28 18.26 19.15
N PRO A 77 -1.27 17.75 20.40
CA PRO A 77 -2.20 18.19 21.45
C PRO A 77 -2.20 19.73 21.60
N PRO A 78 -3.34 20.37 21.94
CA PRO A 78 -4.51 19.83 22.65
C PRO A 78 -5.62 19.25 21.76
N ASN A 79 -5.41 19.18 20.44
CA ASN A 79 -6.37 18.54 19.54
C ASN A 79 -6.51 17.04 19.85
N ASP A 80 -7.69 16.47 19.58
CA ASP A 80 -7.93 15.05 19.77
C ASP A 80 -6.91 14.21 18.99
N ALA A 81 -6.36 13.20 19.66
CA ALA A 81 -5.49 12.24 19.02
C ALA A 81 -6.27 11.52 17.90
N LEU A 82 -5.60 11.26 16.78
CA LEU A 82 -6.20 10.50 15.70
C LEU A 82 -6.47 9.08 16.19
N GLU A 83 -7.69 8.57 16.00
CA GLU A 83 -8.05 7.19 16.32
C GLU A 83 -8.57 6.46 15.07
N TRP A 84 -8.18 5.21 14.88
CA TRP A 84 -8.65 4.39 13.77
C TRP A 84 -8.64 2.89 14.10
N LYS A 85 -9.21 2.10 13.19
CA LYS A 85 -9.18 0.65 13.21
C LYS A 85 -8.20 0.16 12.13
N GLY A 86 -7.14 -0.53 12.55
CA GLY A 86 -6.20 -1.19 11.65
C GLY A 86 -6.67 -2.58 11.20
N THR A 87 -5.85 -3.25 10.40
CA THR A 87 -6.14 -4.62 9.95
C THR A 87 -5.80 -5.64 11.02
N CYS A 88 -4.65 -5.47 11.70
CA CYS A 88 -4.22 -6.24 12.86
C CYS A 88 -4.79 -5.72 14.19
N PHE A 89 -4.69 -4.41 14.43
CA PHE A 89 -5.06 -3.79 15.70
C PHE A 89 -6.37 -3.00 15.57
N TYR A 90 -7.35 -3.30 16.41
CA TYR A 90 -8.67 -2.66 16.28
C TYR A 90 -8.84 -1.35 17.03
N LYS A 91 -7.84 -0.96 17.82
CA LYS A 91 -7.86 0.28 18.60
C LYS A 91 -6.50 0.93 18.49
N ASN A 92 -6.39 1.86 17.56
CA ASN A 92 -5.17 2.58 17.28
C ASN A 92 -5.35 4.06 17.55
N ARG A 93 -4.29 4.69 18.04
CA ARG A 93 -4.25 6.11 18.35
C ARG A 93 -2.91 6.71 17.95
N ALA A 94 -2.90 7.93 17.44
CA ALA A 94 -1.66 8.65 17.11
C ALA A 94 -1.73 10.14 17.42
N TRP A 95 -0.61 10.70 17.85
CA TRP A 95 -0.43 12.14 18.09
C TRP A 95 1.01 12.55 17.85
N MET A 96 1.19 13.84 17.59
CA MET A 96 2.50 14.42 17.33
C MET A 96 3.02 15.17 18.56
N GLU A 97 4.29 14.99 18.90
CA GLU A 97 4.98 15.80 19.91
C GLU A 97 6.12 16.57 19.23
N PHE A 98 6.11 17.90 19.30
CA PHE A 98 7.20 18.72 18.76
C PHE A 98 8.31 18.87 19.80
N HIS A 99 9.57 18.82 19.34
CA HIS A 99 10.72 19.06 20.20
C HIS A 99 11.85 19.70 19.41
N ASN A 100 12.81 20.30 20.12
CA ASN A 100 14.01 20.86 19.50
C ASN A 100 15.27 20.22 20.11
N LYS A 101 15.38 18.89 20.01
CA LYS A 101 16.56 18.15 20.49
C LYS A 101 17.80 18.40 19.62
N SER A 102 17.62 18.73 18.33
CA SER A 102 18.69 18.99 17.37
C SER A 102 19.31 20.39 17.52
N GLY A 103 18.60 21.34 18.12
CA GLY A 103 19.04 22.74 18.25
C GLY A 103 18.92 23.55 16.95
N SER A 104 18.21 23.03 15.94
CA SER A 104 17.96 23.76 14.69
C SER A 104 16.84 24.80 14.86
N GLU A 105 16.67 25.66 13.86
CA GLU A 105 15.65 26.72 13.87
C GLU A 105 14.23 26.16 14.04
N PHE A 106 13.93 25.03 13.38
CA PHE A 106 12.59 24.42 13.38
C PHE A 106 12.48 23.16 14.26
N GLY A 107 13.61 22.65 14.78
CA GLY A 107 13.65 21.41 15.55
C GLY A 107 13.08 20.23 14.76
N GLY A 108 12.53 19.26 15.48
CA GLY A 108 11.93 18.05 14.96
C GLY A 108 10.64 17.67 15.70
N GLY A 109 10.36 16.38 15.76
CA GLY A 109 9.23 15.89 16.53
C GLY A 109 9.19 14.37 16.64
N THR A 110 8.40 13.87 17.58
CA THR A 110 8.14 12.46 17.82
C THR A 110 6.69 12.18 17.46
N LEU A 111 6.45 11.28 16.50
CA LEU A 111 5.12 10.75 16.23
C LEU A 111 4.90 9.55 17.14
N HIS A 112 3.90 9.63 18.01
CA HIS A 112 3.50 8.54 18.89
C HIS A 112 2.36 7.76 18.26
N ILE A 113 2.48 6.43 18.28
CA ILE A 113 1.49 5.52 17.74
C ILE A 113 1.24 4.42 18.76
N GLU A 114 0.05 4.44 19.35
CA GLU A 114 -0.41 3.44 20.30
C GLU A 114 -1.34 2.47 19.57
N VAL A 115 -0.96 1.19 19.52
CA VAL A 115 -1.77 0.14 18.91
C VAL A 115 -2.19 -0.87 19.95
N SER A 116 -3.46 -1.27 19.92
CA SER A 116 -4.01 -2.20 20.90
C SER A 116 -5.14 -3.07 20.31
N ASN A 117 -5.55 -4.08 21.09
CA ASN A 117 -6.60 -5.02 20.69
C ASN A 117 -6.27 -5.78 19.37
N ALA A 118 -5.08 -6.37 19.29
CA ALA A 118 -4.68 -7.24 18.18
C ALA A 118 -5.62 -8.45 18.03
N HIS A 119 -6.01 -8.79 16.80
CA HIS A 119 -6.90 -9.91 16.53
C HIS A 119 -6.21 -11.29 16.51
N SER A 120 -4.90 -11.34 16.25
CA SER A 120 -4.07 -12.55 16.36
C SER A 120 -2.70 -12.21 16.95
N TRP A 121 -1.92 -13.23 17.31
CA TRP A 121 -0.58 -13.03 17.87
C TRP A 121 0.49 -12.74 16.82
N THR A 122 0.19 -13.05 15.56
CA THR A 122 1.15 -12.93 14.45
C THR A 122 0.74 -11.91 13.40
N CYS A 123 -0.40 -11.23 13.58
CA CYS A 123 -0.78 -10.17 12.68
C CYS A 123 0.15 -8.97 12.84
N MET A 124 0.20 -8.14 11.80
CA MET A 124 1.06 -6.98 11.77
C MET A 124 0.47 -5.92 10.84
N ASP A 125 0.46 -4.68 11.29
CA ASP A 125 0.12 -3.53 10.44
C ASP A 125 1.39 -2.91 9.88
N LEU A 126 1.32 -2.45 8.63
CA LEU A 126 2.36 -1.66 7.96
C LEU A 126 1.78 -0.28 7.65
N TYR A 127 2.48 0.76 8.07
CA TYR A 127 2.06 2.15 7.90
C TYR A 127 3.05 2.95 7.05
N LEU A 128 2.51 3.88 6.26
CA LEU A 128 3.23 4.94 5.59
C LEU A 128 2.91 6.27 6.28
N PHE A 129 3.95 7.05 6.53
CA PHE A 129 3.89 8.37 7.15
C PHE A 129 4.40 9.40 6.17
N ALA A 130 3.59 10.40 5.85
CA ALA A 130 3.91 11.35 4.80
C ALA A 130 3.69 12.81 5.25
N THR A 131 4.60 13.65 4.80
CA THR A 131 4.44 15.10 4.66
C THR A 131 4.61 15.44 3.18
N PRO A 132 4.32 16.68 2.74
CA PRO A 132 4.64 17.12 1.38
C PRO A 132 6.14 17.04 1.03
N TYR A 133 7.01 16.84 2.02
CA TYR A 133 8.47 16.88 1.86
C TYR A 133 9.13 15.50 1.98
N ARG A 134 8.49 14.55 2.67
CA ARG A 134 9.08 13.22 2.90
C ARG A 134 8.03 12.15 3.13
N VAL A 135 8.41 10.93 2.80
CA VAL A 135 7.64 9.71 3.07
C VAL A 135 8.55 8.73 3.81
N THR A 136 8.05 8.17 4.89
CA THR A 136 8.69 7.09 5.65
C THR A 136 7.66 6.01 5.99
N TRP A 137 8.09 4.88 6.52
CA TRP A 137 7.23 3.74 6.83
C TRP A 137 7.72 3.01 8.07
N ASP A 138 6.80 2.34 8.74
CA ASP A 138 7.12 1.47 9.88
C ASP A 138 6.06 0.38 10.03
N TYR A 139 6.37 -0.65 10.81
CA TYR A 139 5.49 -1.78 11.06
C TYR A 139 5.32 -2.07 12.54
N TYR A 140 4.10 -2.51 12.92
CA TYR A 140 3.77 -2.80 14.30
C TYR A 140 3.24 -4.21 14.46
N PHE A 141 3.90 -4.99 15.33
CA PHE A 141 3.53 -6.38 15.64
C PHE A 141 3.13 -6.57 17.11
N LEU A 142 3.50 -5.64 18.00
CA LEU A 142 3.14 -5.68 19.42
C LEU A 142 2.13 -4.60 19.76
N ALA A 143 1.12 -4.99 20.55
CA ALA A 143 0.17 -4.07 21.15
C ALA A 143 0.86 -3.26 22.25
N ARG A 144 1.40 -2.10 21.88
CA ARG A 144 2.08 -1.14 22.76
C ARG A 144 2.13 0.23 22.09
N GLU A 145 2.65 1.20 22.81
CA GLU A 145 3.09 2.47 22.23
C GLU A 145 4.40 2.30 21.47
N HIS A 146 4.46 2.88 20.27
CA HIS A 146 5.62 2.98 19.41
C HIS A 146 5.87 4.45 19.08
N THR A 147 7.10 4.77 18.68
CA THR A 147 7.48 6.13 18.35
C THR A 147 8.30 6.18 17.06
N LEU A 148 8.05 7.22 16.26
CA LEU A 148 8.80 7.53 15.06
C LEU A 148 9.41 8.93 15.21
N GLU A 149 10.74 9.02 15.16
CA GLU A 149 11.46 10.26 15.40
C GLU A 149 11.79 11.01 14.10
N PHE A 150 11.29 12.23 13.99
CA PHE A 150 11.73 13.22 13.02
C PHE A 150 12.81 14.08 13.69
N LYS A 151 14.08 13.85 13.34
CA LYS A 151 15.21 14.56 13.95
C LYS A 151 15.16 16.07 13.70
N GLU A 152 14.82 16.43 12.47
CA GLU A 152 14.78 17.81 12.01
C GLU A 152 13.81 17.93 10.82
N TRP A 153 13.01 19.00 10.79
CA TRP A 153 12.17 19.36 9.65
C TRP A 153 13.00 19.99 8.54
N GLU A 154 12.65 19.72 7.28
CA GLU A 154 13.36 20.21 6.08
C GLU A 154 13.49 21.75 6.06
N GLY A 155 12.47 22.43 6.61
CA GLY A 155 12.47 23.87 6.77
C GLY A 155 11.13 24.37 7.29
N LYS A 156 10.97 25.70 7.27
CA LYS A 156 9.77 26.39 7.76
C LYS A 156 8.47 25.84 7.17
N ALA A 157 8.48 25.51 5.89
CA ALA A 157 7.26 25.11 5.18
C ALA A 157 6.79 23.70 5.60
N GLU A 158 7.70 22.76 5.83
CA GLU A 158 7.35 21.46 6.41
C GLU A 158 6.88 21.62 7.86
N PHE A 159 7.62 22.38 8.66
CA PHE A 159 7.29 22.63 10.07
C PHE A 159 5.88 23.20 10.24
N GLU A 160 5.55 24.28 9.52
CA GLU A 160 4.22 24.89 9.57
C GLU A 160 3.13 23.96 9.00
N TYR A 161 3.44 23.18 7.96
CA TYR A 161 2.51 22.17 7.45
C TYR A 161 2.18 21.14 8.53
N VAL A 162 3.17 20.51 9.17
CA VAL A 162 2.94 19.48 10.17
C VAL A 162 2.23 20.06 11.40
N LYS A 163 2.55 21.29 11.80
CA LYS A 163 1.88 21.98 12.91
C LYS A 163 0.38 22.20 12.66
N HIS A 164 -0.01 22.50 11.43
CA HIS A 164 -1.39 22.83 11.09
C HIS A 164 -2.20 21.67 10.50
N LYS A 165 -1.55 20.71 9.84
CA LYS A 165 -2.17 19.61 9.11
C LYS A 165 -1.80 18.23 9.66
N GLY A 166 -0.73 18.14 10.44
CA GLY A 166 -0.23 16.88 10.98
C GLY A 166 0.58 16.07 9.98
N VAL A 167 1.10 14.94 10.46
CA VAL A 167 1.71 13.91 9.61
C VAL A 167 0.61 13.00 9.08
N SER A 168 0.50 12.85 7.75
CA SER A 168 -0.49 11.97 7.14
C SER A 168 -0.09 10.51 7.36
N ILE A 169 -1.05 9.71 7.82
CA ILE A 169 -0.86 8.30 8.13
C ILE A 169 -1.69 7.50 7.14
N PHE A 170 -1.06 6.49 6.55
CA PHE A 170 -1.73 5.53 5.67
C PHE A 170 -1.45 4.11 6.12
N LEU A 171 -2.48 3.26 6.04
CA LEU A 171 -2.42 1.84 6.37
C LEU A 171 -2.33 1.00 5.11
N MET A 172 -1.39 0.06 5.07
CA MET A 172 -1.33 -0.97 4.05
C MET A 172 -2.27 -2.12 4.46
N GLU A 173 -3.46 -2.17 3.87
CA GLU A 173 -4.49 -3.13 4.30
C GLU A 173 -4.07 -4.59 4.09
N ALA A 174 -3.23 -4.86 3.08
CA ALA A 174 -2.70 -6.20 2.82
C ALA A 174 -1.72 -6.73 3.90
N GLY A 175 -1.28 -5.89 4.86
CA GLY A 175 -0.24 -6.24 5.85
C GLY A 175 1.11 -6.55 5.20
N MET A 176 2.13 -6.96 5.97
CA MET A 176 3.48 -7.18 5.39
C MET A 176 3.58 -8.34 4.42
N LEU A 177 2.91 -9.45 4.68
CA LEU A 177 3.00 -10.60 3.79
C LEU A 177 2.29 -10.33 2.46
N GLY A 178 1.10 -9.72 2.50
CA GLY A 178 0.42 -9.26 1.29
C GLY A 178 1.18 -8.13 0.59
N THR A 179 1.86 -7.23 1.32
CA THR A 179 2.71 -6.18 0.74
C THR A 179 3.94 -6.77 0.07
N LEU A 180 4.64 -7.73 0.69
CA LEU A 180 5.80 -8.41 0.08
C LEU A 180 5.41 -9.23 -1.15
N GLU A 181 4.23 -9.86 -1.12
CA GLU A 181 3.65 -10.56 -2.26
C GLU A 181 3.30 -9.60 -3.40
N ALA A 182 2.61 -8.50 -3.08
CA ALA A 182 2.27 -7.44 -4.03
C ALA A 182 3.51 -6.77 -4.64
N LEU A 183 4.55 -6.56 -3.84
CA LEU A 183 5.84 -6.07 -4.31
C LEU A 183 6.45 -7.01 -5.36
N TRP A 184 6.11 -8.30 -5.41
CA TRP A 184 6.57 -9.19 -6.47
C TRP A 184 5.98 -8.85 -7.85
N ASP A 185 4.73 -8.38 -7.89
CA ASP A 185 4.06 -7.97 -9.14
C ASP A 185 4.42 -6.51 -9.52
N VAL A 186 4.78 -5.69 -8.53
CA VAL A 186 5.06 -4.26 -8.69
C VAL A 186 6.56 -3.96 -8.91
N PHE A 187 7.47 -4.65 -8.21
CA PHE A 187 8.92 -4.47 -8.35
C PHE A 187 9.44 -4.62 -9.80
N PRO A 188 8.99 -5.62 -10.59
CA PRO A 188 9.43 -5.76 -11.98
C PRO A 188 9.16 -4.50 -12.82
N LEU A 189 8.08 -3.78 -12.52
CA LEU A 189 7.62 -2.60 -13.27
C LEU A 189 8.68 -1.50 -13.32
N PHE A 190 9.49 -1.38 -12.27
CA PHE A 190 10.50 -0.32 -12.14
C PHE A 190 11.86 -0.68 -12.78
N THR A 191 12.02 -1.90 -13.30
CA THR A 191 13.28 -2.33 -13.88
C THR A 191 13.45 -1.81 -15.31
N ASN A 192 14.65 -1.33 -15.65
CA ASN A 192 14.96 -0.85 -17.01
C ASN A 192 15.37 -1.99 -17.96
N THR A 193 14.61 -3.09 -17.93
CA THR A 193 14.90 -4.32 -18.70
C THR A 193 13.74 -4.66 -19.63
N GLY A 194 13.97 -5.57 -20.59
CA GLY A 194 12.87 -6.12 -21.41
C GLY A 194 11.85 -6.91 -20.57
N TRP A 195 12.28 -7.49 -19.44
CA TRP A 195 11.38 -8.10 -18.47
C TRP A 195 10.49 -7.06 -17.79
N GLY A 196 11.05 -5.92 -17.38
CA GLY A 196 10.29 -4.80 -16.83
C GLY A 196 9.29 -4.24 -17.84
N GLU A 197 9.71 -4.00 -19.07
CA GLU A 197 8.82 -3.57 -20.16
C GLU A 197 7.66 -4.55 -20.38
N SER A 198 7.95 -5.85 -20.47
CA SER A 198 6.92 -6.90 -20.61
C SER A 198 5.99 -6.96 -19.40
N SER A 199 6.52 -6.74 -18.20
CA SER A 199 5.75 -6.72 -16.95
C SER A 199 4.80 -5.53 -16.91
N ASN A 200 5.23 -4.34 -17.34
CA ASN A 200 4.36 -3.16 -17.44
C ASN A 200 3.22 -3.39 -18.45
N ILE A 201 3.51 -3.92 -19.64
CA ILE A 201 2.48 -4.25 -20.63
C ILE A 201 1.50 -5.31 -20.07
N GLY A 202 2.03 -6.35 -19.42
CA GLY A 202 1.23 -7.40 -18.81
C GLY A 202 0.34 -6.89 -17.67
N PHE A 203 0.85 -5.96 -16.86
CA PHE A 203 0.12 -5.30 -15.79
C PHE A 203 -1.07 -4.50 -16.34
N LEU A 204 -0.83 -3.63 -17.32
CA LEU A 204 -1.88 -2.81 -17.96
C LEU A 204 -2.93 -3.69 -18.65
N LYS A 205 -2.50 -4.77 -19.31
CA LYS A 205 -3.42 -5.74 -19.92
C LYS A 205 -4.30 -6.44 -18.88
N SER A 206 -3.72 -6.84 -17.75
CA SER A 206 -4.43 -7.60 -16.72
C SER A 206 -5.38 -6.73 -15.90
N HIS A 207 -5.00 -5.49 -15.61
CA HIS A 207 -5.74 -4.61 -14.70
C HIS A 207 -6.59 -3.55 -15.40
N MET A 208 -6.26 -3.18 -16.64
CA MET A 208 -7.03 -2.22 -17.43
C MET A 208 -7.66 -2.82 -18.69
N GLY A 209 -7.31 -4.06 -19.07
CA GLY A 209 -7.68 -4.61 -20.37
C GLY A 209 -7.00 -3.91 -21.55
N ALA A 210 -5.98 -3.08 -21.30
CA ALA A 210 -5.32 -2.27 -22.32
C ALA A 210 -4.24 -3.07 -23.07
N THR A 211 -4.19 -2.93 -24.40
CA THR A 211 -3.18 -3.58 -25.24
C THR A 211 -2.26 -2.57 -25.87
N PHE A 212 -0.96 -2.70 -25.60
CA PHE A 212 0.09 -1.89 -26.22
C PHE A 212 0.77 -2.73 -27.30
N VAL A 213 0.66 -2.30 -28.55
CA VAL A 213 1.25 -2.97 -29.71
C VAL A 213 2.34 -2.08 -30.29
N GLN A 214 3.49 -2.68 -30.58
CA GLN A 214 4.60 -1.96 -31.21
C GLN A 214 4.19 -1.46 -32.59
N ARG A 215 4.44 -0.17 -32.86
CA ARG A 215 4.18 0.42 -34.17
C ARG A 215 5.07 -0.24 -35.24
N PRO A 216 4.56 -0.53 -36.45
CA PRO A 216 5.38 -0.99 -37.56
C PRO A 216 6.54 -0.02 -37.83
N GLN A 217 7.71 -0.56 -38.16
CA GLN A 217 8.87 0.23 -38.53
C GLN A 217 8.83 0.63 -40.02
N PRO A 218 9.43 1.76 -40.40
CA PRO A 218 10.16 2.71 -39.55
C PRO A 218 9.24 3.62 -38.74
N TRP A 219 9.68 4.01 -37.53
CA TRP A 219 8.96 4.97 -36.70
C TRP A 219 9.19 6.39 -37.20
N VAL A 220 8.42 6.77 -38.22
CA VAL A 220 8.43 8.12 -38.76
C VAL A 220 7.11 8.82 -38.44
N THR A 221 7.19 10.14 -38.28
CA THR A 221 6.02 11.02 -38.19
C THR A 221 6.07 11.99 -39.36
N ASN A 222 4.92 12.38 -39.88
CA ASN A 222 4.80 13.40 -40.92
C ASN A 222 4.66 14.82 -40.32
N ILE A 223 4.85 14.96 -39.00
CA ILE A 223 4.76 16.23 -38.27
C ILE A 223 6.16 16.88 -38.25
N SER A 224 6.24 18.11 -38.73
CA SER A 224 7.42 18.96 -38.67
C SER A 224 7.36 19.93 -37.47
N VAL A 225 8.46 20.63 -37.21
CA VAL A 225 8.52 21.68 -36.17
C VAL A 225 7.59 22.87 -36.50
N ASP A 226 7.33 23.09 -37.79
CA ASP A 226 6.46 24.17 -38.25
C ASP A 226 4.98 23.86 -37.99
N ASP A 227 4.61 22.57 -37.96
CA ASP A 227 3.25 22.12 -37.65
C ASP A 227 2.89 22.23 -36.17
N ILE A 228 3.89 22.41 -35.29
CA ILE A 228 3.73 22.50 -33.84
C ILE A 228 3.53 23.96 -33.42
N HIS A 229 2.49 24.20 -32.64
CA HIS A 229 2.15 25.52 -32.10
C HIS A 229 2.33 25.57 -30.58
N SER A 230 2.54 26.80 -30.06
CA SER A 230 2.53 27.03 -28.62
C SER A 230 1.18 26.62 -28.03
N GLY A 231 1.20 25.75 -27.04
CA GLY A 231 0.01 25.18 -26.41
C GLY A 231 -0.34 23.76 -26.88
N ASP A 232 0.34 23.22 -27.89
CA ASP A 232 0.17 21.81 -28.28
C ASP A 232 0.67 20.89 -27.15
N PHE A 233 -0.14 19.87 -26.80
CA PHE A 233 0.19 18.91 -25.76
C PHE A 233 0.79 17.62 -26.35
N LEU A 234 1.85 17.15 -25.71
CA LEU A 234 2.41 15.82 -25.92
C LEU A 234 1.89 14.90 -24.83
N ALA A 235 1.14 13.87 -25.22
CA ALA A 235 0.75 12.78 -24.33
C ALA A 235 1.70 11.59 -24.55
N VAL A 236 2.49 11.26 -23.52
CA VAL A 236 3.54 10.25 -23.59
C VAL A 236 3.17 9.05 -22.71
N SER A 237 3.50 7.86 -23.20
CA SER A 237 3.32 6.61 -22.46
C SER A 237 4.64 5.88 -22.39
N LYS A 238 5.36 6.04 -21.28
CA LYS A 238 6.58 5.31 -20.98
C LYS A 238 6.22 3.99 -20.32
N ILE A 239 6.83 2.92 -20.79
CA ILE A 239 6.53 1.55 -20.36
C ILE A 239 7.73 0.90 -19.67
N ARG A 240 8.91 1.55 -19.69
CA ARG A 240 10.17 0.95 -19.26
C ARG A 240 10.96 1.85 -18.31
N GLY A 241 11.67 1.20 -17.38
CA GLY A 241 12.52 1.85 -16.37
C GLY A 241 11.73 2.40 -15.19
N ARG A 242 12.43 3.02 -14.23
CA ARG A 242 11.84 3.56 -12.99
C ARG A 242 10.58 4.39 -13.27
N TRP A 243 10.68 5.35 -14.18
CA TRP A 243 9.57 6.20 -14.58
C TRP A 243 8.49 5.46 -15.36
N GLY A 244 8.84 4.44 -16.15
CA GLY A 244 7.84 3.59 -16.81
C GLY A 244 6.98 2.78 -15.83
N GLY A 245 7.56 2.36 -14.70
CA GLY A 245 6.81 1.74 -13.61
C GLY A 245 5.82 2.71 -12.96
N PHE A 246 6.27 3.93 -12.62
CA PHE A 246 5.39 4.97 -12.08
C PHE A 246 4.26 5.33 -13.04
N GLU A 247 4.58 5.59 -14.31
CA GLU A 247 3.59 5.91 -15.33
C GLU A 247 2.61 4.77 -15.58
N THR A 248 3.02 3.51 -15.40
CA THR A 248 2.13 2.34 -15.52
C THR A 248 1.12 2.31 -14.37
N LEU A 249 1.57 2.58 -13.15
CA LEU A 249 0.66 2.70 -12.01
C LEU A 249 -0.26 3.92 -12.18
N GLU A 250 0.25 5.04 -12.68
CA GLU A 250 -0.53 6.25 -12.97
C GLU A 250 -1.64 6.00 -14.00
N LYS A 251 -1.32 5.34 -15.12
CA LYS A 251 -2.30 4.91 -16.13
C LYS A 251 -3.40 4.05 -15.51
N TRP A 252 -3.01 3.11 -14.66
CA TRP A 252 -3.95 2.22 -13.99
C TRP A 252 -4.89 2.96 -13.05
N VAL A 253 -4.37 3.84 -12.17
CA VAL A 253 -5.21 4.55 -11.21
C VAL A 253 -6.07 5.65 -11.84
N THR A 254 -5.63 6.25 -12.95
CA THR A 254 -6.37 7.30 -13.66
C THR A 254 -7.29 6.76 -14.76
N GLY A 255 -7.09 5.52 -15.21
CA GLY A 255 -7.72 4.97 -16.40
C GLY A 255 -7.19 5.54 -17.73
N ALA A 256 -6.10 6.33 -17.71
CA ALA A 256 -5.50 6.94 -18.89
C ALA A 256 -4.54 5.99 -19.64
N TYR A 257 -4.29 6.27 -20.92
CA TYR A 257 -3.28 5.53 -21.71
C TYR A 257 -1.90 6.22 -21.73
N ALA A 258 -1.86 7.51 -21.41
CA ALA A 258 -0.65 8.29 -21.21
C ALA A 258 -0.35 8.39 -19.72
N GLY A 259 0.93 8.39 -19.36
CA GLY A 259 1.39 8.59 -17.98
C GLY A 259 2.21 9.86 -17.81
N HIS A 260 2.46 10.60 -18.90
CA HIS A 260 3.16 11.87 -18.82
C HIS A 260 2.61 12.84 -19.85
N SER A 261 2.62 14.13 -19.50
CA SER A 261 2.22 15.20 -20.39
C SER A 261 3.24 16.32 -20.40
N ALA A 262 3.51 16.86 -21.58
CA ALA A 262 4.33 18.06 -21.75
C ALA A 262 3.62 19.02 -22.71
N VAL A 263 3.99 20.30 -22.67
CA VAL A 263 3.45 21.34 -23.55
C VAL A 263 4.54 21.92 -24.43
N CYS A 264 4.25 22.05 -25.72
CA CYS A 264 5.10 22.70 -26.68
C CYS A 264 4.95 24.23 -26.58
N LEU A 265 6.05 24.96 -26.59
CA LEU A 265 6.08 26.43 -26.55
C LEU A 265 7.12 26.95 -27.54
N LYS A 266 6.78 27.99 -28.30
CA LYS A 266 7.73 28.75 -29.11
C LYS A 266 8.12 30.03 -28.38
N ASP A 267 9.42 30.30 -28.34
CA ASP A 267 9.93 31.59 -27.86
C ASP A 267 9.71 32.71 -28.91
N PRO A 268 9.98 33.99 -28.60
CA PRO A 268 9.79 35.10 -29.53
C PRO A 268 10.59 34.96 -30.85
N GLU A 269 11.71 34.23 -30.82
CA GLU A 269 12.55 33.93 -31.99
C GLU A 269 12.01 32.75 -32.83
N GLY A 270 10.95 32.08 -32.35
CA GLY A 270 10.28 30.98 -33.04
C GLY A 270 10.89 29.60 -32.76
N LYS A 271 11.86 29.48 -31.85
CA LYS A 271 12.46 28.21 -31.46
C LYS A 271 11.50 27.43 -30.56
N LEU A 272 11.33 26.14 -30.87
CA LEU A 272 10.44 25.24 -30.15
C LEU A 272 11.11 24.68 -28.88
N TRP A 273 10.36 24.72 -27.79
CA TRP A 273 10.67 24.18 -26.46
C TRP A 273 9.57 23.20 -26.03
N VAL A 274 9.93 22.21 -25.23
CA VAL A 274 9.00 21.29 -24.59
C VAL A 274 9.08 21.55 -23.08
N ALA A 275 8.03 22.13 -22.52
CA ALA A 275 7.92 22.39 -21.09
C ALA A 275 7.22 21.22 -20.41
N GLU A 276 7.86 20.67 -19.39
CA GLU A 276 7.35 19.56 -18.59
C GLU A 276 7.64 19.78 -17.10
N SER A 277 6.93 19.06 -16.24
CA SER A 277 7.26 18.97 -14.82
C SER A 277 8.05 17.68 -14.59
N GLY A 278 9.24 17.80 -14.00
CA GLY A 278 10.15 16.69 -13.73
C GLY A 278 11.08 17.01 -12.56
N HIS A 279 11.87 16.03 -12.13
CA HIS A 279 12.89 16.25 -11.10
C HIS A 279 13.99 17.14 -11.68
N GLU A 280 14.32 18.23 -10.99
CA GLU A 280 15.42 19.12 -11.37
C GLU A 280 16.76 18.38 -11.23
N ASP A 281 17.59 18.39 -12.27
CA ASP A 281 19.02 18.16 -12.10
C ASP A 281 19.61 19.41 -11.44
N GLU A 282 20.31 19.28 -10.31
CA GLU A 282 20.90 20.40 -9.54
C GLU A 282 21.94 21.23 -10.34
N GLU A 283 22.23 20.87 -11.59
CA GLU A 283 23.09 21.62 -12.52
C GLU A 283 22.27 22.38 -13.57
N VAL A 284 21.44 23.33 -13.15
CA VAL A 284 21.00 24.40 -14.05
C VAL A 284 21.75 25.66 -13.69
N LEU A 285 22.85 25.91 -14.42
CA LEU A 285 23.54 27.19 -14.39
C LEU A 285 22.51 28.31 -14.64
N PRO A 286 22.48 29.36 -13.80
CA PRO A 286 21.60 30.49 -14.04
C PRO A 286 22.00 31.15 -15.37
N TYR A 287 21.01 31.32 -16.25
CA TYR A 287 21.11 32.17 -17.42
C TYR A 287 21.28 33.64 -17.01
#